data_AF-A0A0F8YR47-F1
#
_entry.id   AF-A0A0F8YR47-F1
#
_cell.length_a   1.000
_cell.length_b   1.000
_cell.length_c   1.000
_cell.angle_alpha   90.00
_cell.angle_beta   90.00
_cell.angle_gamma   90.00
#
_symmetry.space_group_name_H-M   'P 1'
#
loop_
_entity.id
_entity.type
_entity.pdbx_description
1 polymer ?
#
loop_
_entity_poly.entity_id
_entity_poly.type
_entity_poly.pdbx_seq_one_letter_code
_entity_poly.pdbx_strand_id
1 'polypeptide(L)'
;SIGGIKGALVALTDSVSSQVQRSTDRIQRAFSLLPSEAEAVSGAISDVYEQNLGGSIDEIGEATQRAIARFKDLGVTSQEEISGVVADAFRLSDTYKFDVPESLDAAAVLMKRFNLTTKESTEFLTGLGQAGIIGSDAIDSILEYSTQIQSAGGNADNLFNIIRTGFAGGGTLGTDKAVDLFKEFRILISEGSDDVKDALNEIGINSTQLLAQMSDGTISVTDAFDFVNEKLGQLDSQTEITRLGATIMGTQFEDMGNQMALAIRTTGTSMADLSGITVGLATKYTDLGSGMEAINRRLEVSLGPLKDTFLALANQAIPLLMSGIDALAPVVERVAARVQ
;
A
#
# COMPACT_ATOMS: atom_id res chain seq x y z
N SER A 1 6.85 -51.10 -25.17
CA SER A 1 7.65 -50.31 -26.15
C SER A 1 8.35 -49.19 -25.40
N ILE A 2 9.59 -48.85 -25.79
CA ILE A 2 10.34 -47.70 -25.25
C ILE A 2 9.57 -46.37 -25.48
N GLY A 3 8.53 -46.38 -26.32
CA GLY A 3 7.60 -45.26 -26.52
C GLY A 3 6.59 -45.01 -25.37
N GLY A 4 6.27 -45.99 -24.53
CA GLY A 4 5.31 -45.81 -23.42
C GLY A 4 5.89 -45.02 -22.24
N ILE A 5 7.18 -45.22 -21.96
CA ILE A 5 7.90 -44.49 -20.90
C ILE A 5 8.28 -43.08 -21.38
N LYS A 6 8.58 -42.88 -22.67
CA LYS A 6 8.75 -41.53 -23.25
C LYS A 6 7.44 -40.73 -23.28
N GLY A 7 6.29 -41.39 -23.52
CA GLY A 7 4.98 -40.74 -23.49
C GLY A 7 4.53 -40.29 -22.08
N ALA A 8 4.93 -41.02 -21.04
CA ALA A 8 4.68 -40.64 -19.64
C ALA A 8 5.68 -39.58 -19.12
N LEU A 9 6.91 -39.54 -19.67
CA LEU A 9 7.93 -38.55 -19.29
C LEU A 9 7.72 -37.17 -19.94
N VAL A 10 6.91 -37.09 -21.01
CA VAL A 10 6.55 -35.83 -21.67
C VAL A 10 5.27 -35.20 -21.09
N ALA A 11 4.55 -35.91 -20.22
CA ALA A 11 3.24 -35.50 -19.70
C ALA A 11 3.23 -35.08 -18.21
N LEU A 12 4.37 -35.08 -17.50
CA LEU A 12 4.44 -34.77 -16.06
C LEU A 12 5.71 -33.99 -15.72
N THR A 13 5.66 -32.67 -15.96
CA THR A 13 6.10 -31.59 -15.05
C THR A 13 6.01 -30.29 -15.84
N ASP A 14 4.93 -29.55 -15.68
CA ASP A 14 4.91 -28.13 -16.03
C ASP A 14 5.81 -27.39 -15.03
N SER A 15 7.10 -27.29 -15.35
CA SER A 15 8.09 -26.75 -14.43
C SER A 15 7.79 -25.29 -14.09
N VAL A 16 8.23 -24.83 -12.93
CA VAL A 16 8.13 -23.41 -12.55
C VAL A 16 8.75 -22.53 -13.63
N SER A 17 9.89 -22.94 -14.19
CA SER A 17 10.54 -22.22 -15.31
C SER A 17 9.65 -22.12 -16.55
N SER A 18 8.90 -23.17 -16.93
CA SER A 18 7.97 -23.08 -18.05
C SER A 18 6.76 -22.20 -17.75
N GLN A 19 6.26 -22.19 -16.51
CA GLN A 19 5.20 -21.28 -16.08
C GLN A 19 5.67 -19.82 -16.11
N VAL A 20 6.86 -19.53 -15.58
CA VAL A 20 7.48 -18.19 -15.60
C VAL A 20 7.66 -17.71 -17.03
N GLN A 21 8.21 -18.55 -17.91
CA GLN A 21 8.40 -18.21 -19.32
C GLN A 21 7.07 -17.91 -20.01
N ARG A 22 6.03 -18.73 -19.81
CA ARG A 22 4.72 -18.49 -20.42
C ARG A 22 4.06 -17.20 -19.93
N SER A 23 4.16 -16.91 -18.64
CA SER A 23 3.67 -15.65 -18.07
C SER A 23 4.45 -14.45 -18.62
N THR A 24 5.77 -14.54 -18.70
CA THR A 24 6.63 -13.52 -19.30
C THR A 24 6.27 -13.28 -20.76
N ASP A 25 6.15 -14.34 -21.57
CA ASP A 25 5.80 -14.24 -22.98
C ASP A 25 4.43 -13.59 -23.20
N ARG A 26 3.47 -13.88 -22.31
CA ARG A 26 2.14 -13.27 -22.33
C ARG A 26 2.24 -11.76 -22.08
N ILE A 27 2.95 -11.35 -21.03
CA ILE A 27 3.15 -9.94 -20.68
C ILE A 27 3.94 -9.22 -21.79
N GLN A 28 5.02 -9.82 -22.29
CA GLN A 28 5.83 -9.28 -23.37
C GLN A 28 4.98 -9.00 -24.61
N ARG A 29 4.11 -9.94 -25.03
CA ARG A 29 3.21 -9.71 -26.16
C ARG A 29 2.17 -8.63 -25.88
N ALA A 30 1.60 -8.59 -24.67
CA ALA A 30 0.57 -7.63 -24.31
C ALA A 30 1.08 -6.17 -24.33
N PHE A 31 2.34 -5.94 -23.92
CA PHE A 31 2.92 -4.60 -23.79
C PHE A 31 4.05 -4.31 -24.78
N SER A 32 4.30 -5.22 -25.74
CA SER A 32 5.39 -5.13 -26.71
C SER A 32 6.75 -4.87 -26.06
N LEU A 33 7.05 -5.60 -24.99
CA LEU A 33 8.27 -5.40 -24.19
C LEU A 33 9.53 -5.75 -24.99
N LEU A 34 10.56 -4.91 -24.83
CA LEU A 34 11.91 -5.20 -25.30
C LEU A 34 12.47 -6.45 -24.59
N PRO A 35 13.47 -7.14 -25.17
CA PRO A 35 14.07 -8.32 -24.54
C PRO A 35 14.55 -8.10 -23.11
N SER A 36 15.19 -6.95 -22.83
CA SER A 36 15.66 -6.60 -21.49
C SER A 36 14.52 -6.31 -20.50
N GLU A 37 13.42 -5.73 -20.97
CA GLU A 37 12.22 -5.51 -20.15
C GLU A 37 11.52 -6.85 -19.84
N ALA A 38 11.48 -7.77 -20.81
CA ALA A 38 10.95 -9.11 -20.61
C ALA A 38 11.81 -9.94 -19.64
N GLU A 39 13.14 -9.78 -19.68
CA GLU A 39 14.06 -10.37 -18.71
C GLU A 39 13.80 -9.84 -17.29
N ALA A 40 13.63 -8.51 -17.14
CA ALA A 40 13.26 -7.90 -15.87
C ALA A 40 11.91 -8.42 -15.32
N VAL A 41 10.91 -8.60 -16.20
CA VAL A 41 9.61 -9.20 -15.83
C VAL A 41 9.77 -10.66 -15.38
N SER A 42 10.53 -11.47 -16.12
CA SER A 42 10.79 -12.86 -15.78
C SER A 42 11.49 -13.00 -14.42
N GLY A 43 12.52 -12.16 -14.20
CA GLY A 43 13.21 -12.06 -12.92
C GLY A 43 12.27 -11.64 -11.80
N ALA A 44 11.40 -10.65 -12.05
CA ALA A 44 10.47 -10.18 -11.03
C ALA A 44 9.44 -11.23 -10.61
N ILE A 45 8.87 -11.99 -11.56
CA ILE A 45 7.96 -13.10 -11.25
C ILE A 45 8.67 -14.15 -10.40
N SER A 46 9.91 -14.48 -10.76
CA SER A 46 10.73 -15.47 -10.04
C SER A 46 11.04 -14.98 -8.62
N ASP A 47 11.51 -13.73 -8.47
CA ASP A 47 11.85 -13.12 -7.18
C ASP A 47 10.67 -13.10 -6.21
N VAL A 48 9.46 -12.77 -6.70
CA VAL A 48 8.25 -12.78 -5.87
C VAL A 48 7.92 -14.21 -5.43
N TYR A 49 8.00 -15.18 -6.35
CA TYR A 49 7.71 -16.58 -6.03
C TYR A 49 8.69 -17.15 -4.99
N GLU A 50 9.99 -16.84 -5.13
CA GLU A 50 11.05 -17.26 -4.21
C GLU A 50 10.93 -16.67 -2.79
N GLN A 51 10.15 -15.60 -2.63
CA GLN A 51 9.82 -14.98 -1.34
C GLN A 51 8.63 -15.66 -0.63
N ASN A 52 8.14 -16.78 -1.17
CA ASN A 52 6.94 -17.47 -0.68
C ASN A 52 5.65 -16.63 -0.75
N LEU A 53 5.60 -15.71 -1.72
CA LEU A 53 4.44 -14.86 -1.98
C LEU A 53 3.62 -15.42 -3.14
N GLY A 54 2.31 -15.16 -3.13
CA GLY A 54 1.36 -15.72 -4.10
C GLY A 54 1.17 -17.24 -3.97
N GLY A 55 0.02 -17.72 -4.40
CA GLY A 55 -0.33 -19.13 -4.46
C GLY A 55 0.19 -19.85 -5.71
N SER A 56 0.51 -19.12 -6.78
CA SER A 56 1.03 -19.70 -8.03
C SER A 56 1.81 -18.70 -8.90
N ILE A 57 2.59 -19.22 -9.84
CA ILE A 57 3.28 -18.39 -10.86
C ILE A 57 2.28 -17.65 -11.76
N ASP A 58 1.13 -18.25 -12.05
CA ASP A 58 0.10 -17.61 -12.88
C ASP A 58 -0.49 -16.39 -12.15
N GLU A 59 -0.82 -16.52 -10.86
CA GLU A 59 -1.30 -15.41 -10.02
C GLU A 59 -0.26 -14.29 -9.92
N ILE A 60 1.01 -14.63 -9.67
CA ILE A 60 2.11 -13.64 -9.65
C ILE A 60 2.27 -12.98 -11.03
N GLY A 61 2.13 -13.76 -12.10
CA GLY A 61 2.18 -13.27 -13.47
C GLY A 61 1.04 -12.31 -13.80
N GLU A 62 -0.17 -12.52 -13.28
CA GLU A 62 -1.30 -11.59 -13.41
C GLU A 62 -1.06 -10.29 -12.63
N ALA A 63 -0.58 -10.38 -11.39
CA ALA A 63 -0.19 -9.22 -10.60
C ALA A 63 0.94 -8.41 -11.28
N THR A 64 1.95 -9.11 -11.80
CA THR A 64 3.07 -8.50 -12.55
C THR A 64 2.58 -7.84 -13.83
N GLN A 65 1.66 -8.48 -14.57
CA GLN A 65 1.04 -7.90 -15.75
C GLN A 65 0.35 -6.58 -15.41
N ARG A 66 -0.37 -6.53 -14.28
CA ARG A 66 -1.02 -5.29 -13.82
C ARG A 66 -0.01 -4.25 -13.38
N ALA A 67 1.07 -4.65 -12.69
CA ALA A 67 2.14 -3.74 -12.33
C ALA A 67 2.76 -3.07 -13.60
N ILE A 68 3.06 -3.86 -14.64
CA ILE A 68 3.53 -3.30 -15.92
C ILE A 68 2.51 -2.33 -16.52
N ALA A 69 1.22 -2.67 -16.50
CA ALA A 69 0.16 -1.81 -17.02
C ALA A 69 0.04 -0.46 -16.29
N ARG A 70 0.39 -0.41 -15.00
CA ARG A 70 0.21 0.76 -14.14
C ARG A 70 1.45 1.62 -14.00
N PHE A 71 2.63 1.00 -13.92
CA PHE A 71 3.85 1.67 -13.49
C PHE A 71 4.88 1.89 -14.61
N LYS A 72 4.76 1.21 -15.77
CA LYS A 72 5.73 1.36 -16.86
C LYS A 72 5.88 2.82 -17.32
N ASP A 73 4.76 3.51 -17.51
CA ASP A 73 4.75 4.93 -17.92
C ASP A 73 5.17 5.88 -16.80
N LEU A 74 5.29 5.38 -15.56
CA LEU A 74 5.82 6.09 -14.40
C LEU A 74 7.32 5.82 -14.20
N GLY A 75 7.97 5.10 -15.12
CA GLY A 75 9.41 4.82 -15.10
C GLY A 75 9.80 3.51 -14.41
N VAL A 76 8.86 2.78 -13.82
CA VAL A 76 9.12 1.52 -13.12
C VAL A 76 9.28 0.41 -14.16
N THR A 77 10.54 0.04 -14.38
CA THR A 77 10.91 -0.92 -15.44
C THR A 77 11.97 -1.93 -15.00
N SER A 78 12.63 -1.70 -13.85
CA SER A 78 13.63 -2.62 -13.33
C SER A 78 12.99 -3.81 -12.62
N GLN A 79 13.71 -4.94 -12.61
CA GLN A 79 13.30 -6.15 -11.90
C GLN A 79 13.04 -5.87 -10.41
N GLU A 80 13.91 -5.10 -9.77
CA GLU A 80 13.82 -4.77 -8.33
C GLU A 80 12.54 -3.99 -8.02
N GLU A 81 12.23 -2.95 -8.79
CA GLU A 81 11.04 -2.14 -8.52
C GLU A 81 9.74 -2.90 -8.85
N ILE A 82 9.73 -3.69 -9.93
CA ILE A 82 8.57 -4.51 -10.31
C ILE A 82 8.31 -5.59 -9.26
N SER A 83 9.34 -6.35 -8.88
CA SER A 83 9.20 -7.40 -7.85
C SER A 83 8.84 -6.79 -6.50
N GLY A 84 9.44 -5.65 -6.13
CA GLY A 84 9.18 -4.97 -4.87
C GLY A 84 7.71 -4.57 -4.72
N VAL A 85 7.15 -3.86 -5.71
CA VAL A 85 5.76 -3.40 -5.63
C VAL A 85 4.75 -4.56 -5.68
N VAL A 86 5.03 -5.61 -6.47
CA VAL A 86 4.19 -6.82 -6.53
C VAL A 86 4.27 -7.59 -5.22
N ALA A 87 5.46 -7.77 -4.66
CA ALA A 87 5.66 -8.44 -3.38
C ALA A 87 4.93 -7.72 -2.25
N ASP A 88 5.05 -6.39 -2.19
CA ASP A 88 4.37 -5.58 -1.19
C ASP A 88 2.85 -5.64 -1.32
N ALA A 89 2.31 -5.66 -2.55
CA ALA A 89 0.88 -5.86 -2.76
C ALA A 89 0.39 -7.21 -2.20
N PHE A 90 1.13 -8.30 -2.40
CA PHE A 90 0.81 -9.60 -1.78
C PHE A 90 0.90 -9.54 -0.24
N ARG A 91 1.92 -8.89 0.32
CA ARG A 91 2.07 -8.73 1.78
C ARG A 91 0.93 -7.93 2.40
N LEU A 92 0.52 -6.86 1.73
CA LEU A 92 -0.64 -6.04 2.09
C LEU A 92 -1.92 -6.88 2.08
N SER A 93 -2.10 -7.71 1.05
CA SER A 93 -3.23 -8.64 0.97
C SER A 93 -3.23 -9.68 2.08
N ASP A 94 -2.09 -10.31 2.33
CA ASP A 94 -1.97 -11.37 3.32
C ASP A 94 -2.17 -10.86 4.75
N THR A 95 -1.75 -9.61 5.03
CA THR A 95 -1.78 -9.01 6.37
C THR A 95 -3.06 -8.22 6.62
N TYR A 96 -3.43 -7.34 5.70
CA TYR A 96 -4.51 -6.37 5.87
C TYR A 96 -5.72 -6.63 4.97
N LYS A 97 -5.68 -7.67 4.13
CA LYS A 97 -6.79 -8.05 3.22
C LYS A 97 -7.11 -7.00 2.16
N PHE A 98 -6.14 -6.17 1.80
CA PHE A 98 -6.23 -5.39 0.58
C PHE A 98 -6.21 -6.32 -0.65
N ASP A 99 -7.01 -6.01 -1.66
CA ASP A 99 -6.91 -6.70 -2.93
C ASP A 99 -5.59 -6.34 -3.64
N VAL A 100 -4.94 -7.33 -4.26
CA VAL A 100 -3.62 -7.15 -4.89
C VAL A 100 -3.72 -6.18 -6.07
N PRO A 101 -4.62 -6.39 -7.06
CA PRO A 101 -4.91 -5.42 -8.12
C PRO A 101 -5.21 -4.00 -7.63
N GLU A 102 -6.06 -3.86 -6.61
CA GLU A 102 -6.44 -2.55 -6.05
C GLU A 102 -5.26 -1.85 -5.37
N SER A 103 -4.42 -2.59 -4.65
CA SER A 103 -3.20 -2.05 -4.01
C SER A 103 -2.22 -1.50 -5.05
N LEU A 104 -2.04 -2.21 -6.16
CA LEU A 104 -1.19 -1.77 -7.27
C LEU A 104 -1.75 -0.50 -7.94
N ASP A 105 -3.07 -0.42 -8.11
CA ASP A 105 -3.73 0.76 -8.68
C ASP A 105 -3.59 1.98 -7.76
N ALA A 106 -3.82 1.82 -6.45
CA ALA A 106 -3.67 2.87 -5.47
C ALA A 106 -2.23 3.38 -5.39
N ALA A 107 -1.25 2.46 -5.34
CA ALA A 107 0.16 2.83 -5.35
C ALA A 107 0.53 3.62 -6.61
N ALA A 108 0.05 3.23 -7.79
CA ALA A 108 0.31 3.97 -9.03
C ALA A 108 -0.32 5.38 -9.01
N VAL A 109 -1.51 5.54 -8.42
CA VAL A 109 -2.13 6.86 -8.23
C VAL A 109 -1.29 7.73 -7.29
N LEU A 110 -0.85 7.18 -6.15
CA LEU A 110 0.00 7.90 -5.20
C LEU A 110 1.30 8.38 -5.85
N MET A 111 1.99 7.51 -6.59
CA MET A 111 3.17 7.88 -7.38
C MET A 111 2.86 9.01 -8.35
N LYS A 112 1.79 8.87 -9.15
CA LYS A 112 1.43 9.85 -10.18
C LYS A 112 1.04 11.21 -9.61
N ARG A 113 0.44 11.25 -8.42
CA ARG A 113 -0.09 12.48 -7.80
C ARG A 113 0.92 13.18 -6.91
N PHE A 114 1.73 12.41 -6.19
CA PHE A 114 2.61 12.98 -5.17
C PHE A 114 4.09 12.74 -5.45
N ASN A 115 4.41 12.18 -6.63
CA ASN A 115 5.78 11.86 -7.03
C ASN A 115 6.50 10.95 -6.02
N LEU A 116 5.73 10.04 -5.42
CA LEU A 116 6.26 8.98 -4.56
C LEU A 116 6.94 7.91 -5.40
N THR A 117 7.87 7.20 -4.77
CA THR A 117 8.39 5.92 -5.25
C THR A 117 7.37 4.79 -5.05
N THR A 118 7.61 3.63 -5.67
CA THR A 118 6.83 2.41 -5.42
C THR A 118 6.87 2.04 -3.93
N LYS A 119 8.04 2.12 -3.31
CA LYS A 119 8.26 1.84 -1.88
C LYS A 119 7.50 2.80 -0.97
N GLU A 120 7.59 4.10 -1.21
CA GLU A 120 6.84 5.08 -0.40
C GLU A 120 5.33 4.87 -0.56
N SER A 121 4.88 4.50 -1.76
CA SER A 121 3.46 4.24 -2.03
C SER A 121 2.94 2.98 -1.33
N THR A 122 3.75 1.91 -1.25
CA THR A 122 3.38 0.70 -0.48
C THR A 122 3.52 0.91 1.03
N GLU A 123 4.44 1.76 1.47
CA GLU A 123 4.53 2.24 2.86
C GLU A 123 3.30 3.06 3.25
N PHE A 124 2.81 3.95 2.38
CA PHE A 124 1.55 4.66 2.61
C PHE A 124 0.39 3.68 2.89
N LEU A 125 0.21 2.69 2.01
CA LEU A 125 -0.84 1.68 2.16
C LEU A 125 -0.65 0.82 3.43
N THR A 126 0.60 0.50 3.76
CA THR A 126 0.93 -0.23 4.99
C THR A 126 0.56 0.58 6.22
N GLY A 127 0.82 1.90 6.21
CA GLY A 127 0.46 2.81 7.30
C GLY A 127 -1.05 2.87 7.52
N LEU A 128 -1.84 2.90 6.44
CA LEU A 128 -3.29 2.80 6.51
C LEU A 128 -3.74 1.46 7.13
N GLY A 129 -3.16 0.35 6.67
CA GLY A 129 -3.43 -0.98 7.22
C GLY A 129 -3.10 -1.08 8.72
N GLN A 130 -1.98 -0.50 9.16
CA GLN A 130 -1.60 -0.43 10.58
C GLN A 130 -2.57 0.41 11.42
N ALA A 131 -3.17 1.44 10.82
CA ALA A 131 -4.23 2.24 11.45
C ALA A 131 -5.60 1.53 11.44
N GLY A 132 -5.70 0.30 10.92
CA GLY A 132 -6.92 -0.47 10.81
C GLY A 132 -7.82 -0.06 9.64
N ILE A 133 -7.30 0.78 8.74
CA ILE A 133 -8.00 1.31 7.57
C ILE A 133 -7.74 0.34 6.43
N ILE A 134 -8.66 -0.58 6.19
CA ILE A 134 -8.47 -1.72 5.30
C ILE A 134 -9.61 -1.85 4.29
N GLY A 135 -9.36 -2.59 3.21
CA GLY A 135 -10.36 -2.92 2.21
C GLY A 135 -10.55 -1.85 1.12
N SER A 136 -11.56 -2.07 0.28
CA SER A 136 -11.85 -1.29 -0.92
C SER A 136 -12.09 0.19 -0.65
N ASP A 137 -12.78 0.52 0.45
CA ASP A 137 -13.17 1.90 0.74
C ASP A 137 -11.96 2.81 1.02
N ALA A 138 -10.88 2.25 1.58
CA ALA A 138 -9.61 2.93 1.76
C ALA A 138 -8.94 3.23 0.41
N ILE A 139 -9.02 2.27 -0.52
CA ILE A 139 -8.47 2.40 -1.87
C ILE A 139 -9.28 3.41 -2.67
N ASP A 140 -10.61 3.33 -2.64
CA ASP A 140 -11.51 4.28 -3.30
C ASP A 140 -11.23 5.71 -2.85
N SER A 141 -11.01 5.91 -1.55
CA SER A 141 -10.62 7.22 -1.00
C SER A 141 -9.29 7.71 -1.61
N ILE A 142 -8.28 6.85 -1.78
CA ILE A 142 -7.03 7.24 -2.44
C ILE A 142 -7.27 7.58 -3.90
N LEU A 143 -7.97 6.72 -4.64
CA LEU A 143 -8.21 6.88 -6.07
C LEU A 143 -9.01 8.14 -6.39
N GLU A 144 -10.05 8.40 -5.59
CA GLU A 144 -10.88 9.57 -5.73
C GLU A 144 -10.10 10.82 -5.34
N TYR A 145 -9.55 10.88 -4.13
CA TYR A 145 -9.18 12.14 -3.48
C TYR A 145 -7.75 12.61 -3.69
N SER A 146 -6.86 11.73 -4.15
CA SER A 146 -5.47 12.13 -4.42
C SER A 146 -5.38 13.31 -5.40
N THR A 147 -6.32 13.41 -6.34
CA THR A 147 -6.35 14.51 -7.33
C THR A 147 -6.74 15.84 -6.70
N GLN A 148 -7.66 15.84 -5.74
CA GLN A 148 -8.25 17.00 -5.07
C GLN A 148 -7.24 17.56 -4.09
N ILE A 149 -6.58 16.69 -3.31
CA ILE A 149 -5.48 17.06 -2.41
C ILE A 149 -4.33 17.68 -3.21
N GLN A 150 -3.88 17.01 -4.27
CA GLN A 150 -2.82 17.55 -5.14
C GLN A 150 -3.20 18.91 -5.73
N SER A 151 -4.43 19.05 -6.24
CA SER A 151 -4.92 20.30 -6.84
C SER A 151 -5.05 21.43 -5.81
N ALA A 152 -5.19 21.11 -4.53
CA ALA A 152 -5.22 22.05 -3.42
C ALA A 152 -3.82 22.43 -2.89
N GLY A 153 -2.75 21.96 -3.55
CA GLY A 153 -1.37 22.16 -3.12
C GLY A 153 -0.92 21.25 -1.98
N GLY A 154 -1.75 20.26 -1.61
CA GLY A 154 -1.43 19.27 -0.60
C GLY A 154 -0.54 18.14 -1.15
N ASN A 155 0.07 17.40 -0.22
CA ASN A 155 0.96 16.28 -0.49
C ASN A 155 0.40 14.95 0.05
N ALA A 156 1.21 13.89 -0.02
CA ALA A 156 0.83 12.57 0.49
C ALA A 156 0.59 12.57 2.01
N ASP A 157 1.34 13.34 2.80
CA ASP A 157 1.12 13.46 4.25
C ASP A 157 -0.28 14.02 4.53
N ASN A 158 -0.72 15.01 3.74
CA ASN A 158 -2.04 15.58 3.89
C ASN A 158 -3.14 14.57 3.60
N LEU A 159 -3.04 13.84 2.47
CA LEU A 159 -4.00 12.79 2.14
C LEU A 159 -4.03 11.71 3.25
N PHE A 160 -2.87 11.26 3.71
CA PHE A 160 -2.76 10.23 4.74
C PHE A 160 -3.48 10.65 6.03
N ASN A 161 -3.23 11.87 6.50
CA ASN A 161 -3.82 12.34 7.75
C ASN A 161 -5.32 12.62 7.64
N ILE A 162 -5.81 13.11 6.50
CA ILE A 162 -7.26 13.28 6.29
C ILE A 162 -7.95 11.92 6.36
N ILE A 163 -7.44 10.91 5.64
CA ILE A 163 -7.99 9.55 5.67
C ILE A 163 -7.94 8.98 7.09
N ARG A 164 -6.78 9.10 7.75
CA ARG A 164 -6.55 8.55 9.09
C ARG A 164 -7.43 9.18 10.16
N THR A 165 -7.55 10.50 10.15
CA THR A 165 -8.35 11.23 11.15
C THR A 165 -9.85 11.09 10.89
N GLY A 166 -10.27 11.05 9.63
CA GLY A 166 -11.64 10.70 9.24
C GLY A 166 -12.04 9.33 9.74
N PHE A 167 -11.20 8.33 9.51
CA PHE A 167 -11.43 6.97 10.00
C PHE A 167 -11.47 6.89 11.53
N ALA A 168 -10.55 7.57 12.22
CA ALA A 168 -10.53 7.59 13.68
C ALA A 168 -11.82 8.20 14.29
N GLY A 169 -12.45 9.16 13.59
CA GLY A 169 -13.66 9.83 14.04
C GLY A 169 -14.97 9.07 13.76
N GLY A 170 -15.02 8.23 12.72
CA GLY A 170 -16.29 7.60 12.31
C GLY A 170 -16.16 6.32 11.49
N GLY A 171 -15.02 5.64 11.56
CA GLY A 171 -14.72 4.46 10.74
C GLY A 171 -14.76 4.78 9.25
N THR A 172 -15.13 3.80 8.44
CA THR A 172 -15.10 3.93 6.97
C THR A 172 -15.95 5.07 6.42
N LEU A 173 -17.16 5.26 6.96
CA LEU A 173 -18.03 6.39 6.59
C LEU A 173 -17.41 7.74 6.97
N GLY A 174 -16.55 7.73 8.00
CA GLY A 174 -15.82 8.92 8.42
C GLY A 174 -14.71 9.32 7.48
N THR A 175 -14.07 8.37 6.80
CA THR A 175 -13.09 8.67 5.75
C THR A 175 -13.74 9.47 4.63
N ASP A 176 -14.81 8.94 4.04
CA ASP A 176 -15.51 9.58 2.91
C ASP A 176 -15.98 11.00 3.28
N LYS A 177 -16.67 11.12 4.43
CA LYS A 177 -17.12 12.41 4.95
C LYS A 177 -15.99 13.39 5.23
N ALA A 178 -14.87 12.94 5.79
CA ALA A 178 -13.73 13.80 6.06
C ALA A 178 -13.15 14.39 4.78
N VAL A 179 -13.15 13.62 3.69
CA VAL A 179 -12.64 14.14 2.44
C VAL A 179 -13.65 14.99 1.69
N ASP A 180 -14.94 14.66 1.76
CA ASP A 180 -16.00 15.52 1.24
C ASP A 180 -16.04 16.87 1.99
N LEU A 181 -15.83 16.88 3.30
CA LEU A 181 -15.68 18.11 4.09
C LEU A 181 -14.52 18.97 3.59
N PHE A 182 -13.35 18.37 3.35
CA PHE A 182 -12.18 19.10 2.83
C PHE A 182 -12.44 19.65 1.41
N LYS A 183 -13.13 18.87 0.57
CA LYS A 183 -13.51 19.27 -0.79
C LYS A 183 -14.48 20.46 -0.78
N GLU A 184 -15.50 20.43 0.06
CA GLU A 184 -16.45 21.54 0.24
C GLU A 184 -15.74 22.78 0.78
N PHE A 185 -14.89 22.64 1.80
CA PHE A 185 -14.05 23.74 2.26
C PHE A 185 -13.25 24.37 1.12
N ARG A 186 -12.54 23.56 0.33
CA ARG A 186 -11.73 24.05 -0.80
C ARG A 186 -12.58 24.83 -1.81
N ILE A 187 -13.80 24.38 -2.10
CA ILE A 187 -14.70 25.07 -3.03
C ILE A 187 -15.12 26.41 -2.43
N LEU A 188 -15.70 26.41 -1.23
CA LEU A 188 -16.26 27.59 -0.59
C LEU A 188 -15.21 28.66 -0.25
N ILE A 189 -14.04 28.23 0.23
CA ILE A 189 -12.93 29.14 0.52
C ILE A 189 -12.38 29.78 -0.76
N SER A 190 -12.36 29.03 -1.87
CA SER A 190 -11.87 29.54 -3.16
C SER A 190 -12.89 30.47 -3.83
N GLU A 191 -14.19 30.19 -3.68
CA GLU A 191 -15.26 31.09 -4.10
C GLU A 191 -15.25 32.39 -3.30
N GLY A 192 -14.94 32.30 -2.00
CA GLY A 192 -14.76 33.46 -1.13
C GLY A 192 -15.97 34.38 -1.11
N SER A 193 -17.18 33.81 -1.00
CA SER A 193 -18.42 34.58 -0.88
C SER A 193 -18.37 35.53 0.33
N ASP A 194 -19.23 36.55 0.33
CA ASP A 194 -19.27 37.50 1.45
C ASP A 194 -19.63 36.79 2.77
N ASP A 195 -20.54 35.81 2.73
CA ASP A 195 -20.89 34.98 3.90
C ASP A 195 -19.69 34.18 4.43
N VAL A 196 -18.87 33.57 3.55
CA VAL A 196 -17.65 32.85 3.97
C VAL A 196 -16.63 33.81 4.57
N LYS A 197 -16.44 34.98 3.95
CA LYS A 197 -15.52 36.01 4.45
C LYS A 197 -15.94 36.54 5.82
N ASP A 198 -17.22 36.78 6.02
CA ASP A 198 -17.77 37.26 7.27
C ASP A 198 -17.65 36.18 8.36
N ALA A 199 -17.98 34.93 8.03
CA ALA A 199 -17.80 33.81 8.96
C ALA A 199 -16.35 33.61 9.40
N LEU A 200 -15.38 33.75 8.48
CA LEU A 200 -13.95 33.73 8.81
C LEU A 200 -13.57 34.88 9.76
N ASN A 201 -14.07 36.09 9.50
CA ASN A 201 -13.82 37.25 10.37
C ASN A 201 -14.42 37.04 11.77
N GLU A 202 -15.61 36.44 11.88
CA GLU A 202 -16.26 36.11 13.15
C GLU A 202 -15.43 35.13 14.00
N ILE A 203 -14.75 34.17 13.37
CA ILE A 203 -13.82 33.25 14.06
C ILE A 203 -12.41 33.84 14.27
N GLY A 204 -12.23 35.14 13.99
CA GLY A 204 -10.99 35.86 14.22
C GLY A 204 -9.92 35.64 13.15
N ILE A 205 -10.30 35.19 11.95
CA ILE A 205 -9.43 35.07 10.78
C ILE A 205 -9.68 36.25 9.85
N ASN A 206 -8.63 37.02 9.53
CA ASN A 206 -8.73 38.06 8.52
C ASN A 206 -8.91 37.40 7.13
N SER A 207 -10.13 37.38 6.63
CA SER A 207 -10.47 36.68 5.38
C SER A 207 -9.74 37.23 4.17
N THR A 208 -9.56 38.55 4.09
CA THR A 208 -8.82 39.17 2.96
C THR A 208 -7.35 38.75 2.95
N GLN A 209 -6.72 38.71 4.13
CA GLN A 209 -5.34 38.27 4.26
C GLN A 209 -5.20 36.77 3.97
N LEU A 210 -6.09 35.92 4.51
CA LEU A 210 -6.05 34.49 4.29
C LEU A 210 -6.20 34.16 2.79
N LEU A 211 -7.20 34.75 2.12
CA LEU A 211 -7.42 34.52 0.69
C LEU A 211 -6.25 35.03 -0.17
N ALA A 212 -5.62 36.15 0.19
CA ALA A 212 -4.42 36.64 -0.49
C ALA A 212 -3.25 35.65 -0.32
N GLN A 213 -3.01 35.16 0.91
CA GLN A 213 -1.97 34.17 1.20
C GLN A 213 -2.21 32.83 0.51
N MET A 214 -3.48 32.43 0.35
CA MET A 214 -3.82 31.22 -0.41
C MET A 214 -3.57 31.42 -1.91
N SER A 215 -3.92 32.59 -2.44
CA SER A 215 -3.75 32.91 -3.86
C SER A 215 -2.28 33.05 -4.27
N ASP A 216 -1.41 33.52 -3.38
CA ASP A 216 0.03 33.66 -3.65
C ASP A 216 0.86 32.45 -3.20
N GLY A 217 0.23 31.45 -2.57
CA GLY A 217 0.86 30.22 -2.11
C GLY A 217 1.63 30.37 -0.79
N THR A 218 1.51 31.49 -0.08
CA THR A 218 2.07 31.68 1.26
C THR A 218 1.50 30.69 2.28
N ILE A 219 0.22 30.33 2.13
CA ILE A 219 -0.42 29.27 2.92
C ILE A 219 -1.08 28.26 1.97
N SER A 220 -0.87 26.97 2.22
CA SER A 220 -1.56 25.93 1.48
C SER A 220 -3.04 25.87 1.87
N VAL A 221 -3.91 25.32 1.01
CA VAL A 221 -5.32 25.12 1.35
C VAL A 221 -5.46 24.16 2.54
N THR A 222 -4.58 23.16 2.65
CA THR A 222 -4.54 22.21 3.77
C THR A 222 -4.18 22.88 5.09
N ASP A 223 -3.22 23.80 5.10
CA ASP A 223 -2.87 24.57 6.30
C ASP A 223 -3.98 25.56 6.66
N ALA A 224 -4.62 26.17 5.67
CA ALA A 224 -5.79 27.02 5.88
C ALA A 224 -6.96 26.24 6.50
N PHE A 225 -7.20 24.99 6.05
CA PHE A 225 -8.20 24.11 6.63
C PHE A 225 -7.92 23.81 8.11
N ASP A 226 -6.68 23.39 8.42
CA ASP A 226 -6.28 23.11 9.81
C ASP A 226 -6.39 24.37 10.69
N PHE A 227 -6.03 25.54 10.16
CA PHE A 227 -6.14 26.81 10.87
C PHE A 227 -7.60 27.22 11.15
N VAL A 228 -8.49 27.03 10.18
CA VAL A 228 -9.93 27.28 10.36
C VAL A 228 -10.53 26.32 11.38
N ASN A 229 -10.20 25.03 11.32
CA ASN A 229 -10.64 24.04 12.31
C ASN A 229 -10.15 24.39 13.72
N GLU A 230 -8.91 24.85 13.87
CA GLU A 230 -8.39 25.31 15.15
C GLU A 230 -9.20 26.49 15.69
N LYS A 231 -9.51 27.48 14.85
CA LYS A 231 -10.26 28.69 15.24
C LYS A 231 -11.72 28.39 15.59
N LEU A 232 -12.39 27.55 14.82
CA LEU A 232 -13.73 27.06 15.15
C LEU A 232 -13.74 26.31 16.48
N GLY A 233 -12.74 25.46 16.73
CA GLY A 233 -12.64 24.69 17.98
C GLY A 233 -12.35 25.52 19.24
N GLN A 234 -11.98 26.80 19.09
CA GLN A 234 -11.79 27.74 20.20
C GLN A 234 -13.08 28.43 20.66
N LEU A 235 -14.19 28.27 19.93
CA LEU A 235 -15.48 28.84 20.31
C LEU A 235 -16.14 28.02 21.43
N ASP A 236 -16.77 28.71 22.38
CA ASP A 236 -17.48 28.05 23.49
C ASP A 236 -18.86 27.50 23.06
N SER A 237 -19.51 28.16 22.10
CA SER A 237 -20.88 27.84 21.67
C SER A 237 -20.90 26.80 20.56
N GLN A 238 -21.44 25.62 20.86
CA GLN A 238 -21.64 24.56 19.87
C GLN A 238 -22.56 25.01 18.72
N THR A 239 -23.54 25.87 19.00
CA THR A 239 -24.42 26.43 17.97
C THR A 239 -23.68 27.36 17.03
N GLU A 240 -22.74 28.16 17.54
CA GLU A 240 -21.91 29.04 16.70
C GLU A 240 -20.93 28.22 15.86
N ILE A 241 -20.31 27.19 16.44
CA ILE A 241 -19.46 26.24 15.71
C ILE A 241 -20.22 25.62 14.54
N THR A 242 -21.43 25.09 14.78
CA THR A 242 -22.22 24.47 13.71
C THR A 242 -22.54 25.47 12.62
N ARG A 243 -23.05 26.67 12.97
CA ARG A 243 -23.43 27.70 11.98
C ARG A 243 -22.22 28.16 11.16
N LEU A 244 -21.11 28.51 11.81
CA LEU A 244 -19.93 29.05 11.15
C LEU A 244 -19.19 27.96 10.37
N GLY A 245 -19.06 26.76 10.95
CA GLY A 245 -18.50 25.59 10.28
C GLY A 245 -19.27 25.21 9.02
N ALA A 246 -20.61 25.14 9.09
CA ALA A 246 -21.45 24.87 7.93
C ALA A 246 -21.36 25.97 6.86
N THR A 247 -21.18 27.22 7.26
CA THR A 247 -20.99 28.34 6.33
C THR A 247 -19.65 28.22 5.59
N ILE A 248 -18.58 27.83 6.29
CA ILE A 248 -17.21 27.80 5.74
C ILE A 248 -16.92 26.48 5.00
N MET A 249 -17.51 25.37 5.43
CA MET A 249 -17.20 24.01 4.96
C MET A 249 -18.41 23.27 4.37
N GLY A 250 -19.56 23.95 4.25
CA GLY A 250 -20.76 23.40 3.65
C GLY A 250 -21.50 22.42 4.55
N THR A 251 -22.53 21.78 3.98
CA THR A 251 -23.42 20.86 4.71
C THR A 251 -22.70 19.64 5.25
N GLN A 252 -21.54 19.27 4.69
CA GLN A 252 -20.72 18.16 5.19
C GLN A 252 -20.26 18.36 6.63
N PHE A 253 -20.08 19.62 7.06
CA PHE A 253 -19.77 19.92 8.47
C PHE A 253 -20.92 19.52 9.40
N GLU A 254 -22.17 19.79 8.98
CA GLU A 254 -23.37 19.41 9.72
C GLU A 254 -23.54 17.89 9.76
N ASP A 255 -23.30 17.22 8.62
CA ASP A 255 -23.45 15.77 8.48
C ASP A 255 -22.40 14.96 9.27
N MET A 256 -21.22 15.54 9.50
CA MET A 256 -20.20 14.97 10.39
C MET A 256 -20.46 15.27 11.86
N GLY A 257 -21.05 16.43 12.14
CA GLY A 257 -21.18 16.97 13.49
C GLY A 257 -19.87 17.60 13.99
N ASN A 258 -20.01 18.64 14.82
CA ASN A 258 -18.91 19.51 15.25
C ASN A 258 -17.67 18.76 15.73
N GLN A 259 -17.83 17.78 16.63
CA GLN A 259 -16.69 17.08 17.22
C GLN A 259 -15.87 16.32 16.17
N MET A 260 -16.54 15.67 15.23
CA MET A 260 -15.87 14.87 14.21
C MET A 260 -15.26 15.76 13.14
N ALA A 261 -15.99 16.78 12.68
CA ALA A 261 -15.49 17.74 11.69
C ALA A 261 -14.21 18.47 12.17
N LEU A 262 -14.21 18.93 13.43
CA LEU A 262 -13.06 19.60 14.03
C LEU A 262 -11.89 18.65 14.38
N ALA A 263 -12.13 17.34 14.43
CA ALA A 263 -11.09 16.34 14.65
C ALA A 263 -10.32 16.01 13.36
N ILE A 264 -10.82 16.39 12.18
CA ILE A 264 -10.12 16.18 10.92
C ILE A 264 -8.88 17.07 10.87
N ARG A 265 -7.73 16.44 10.62
CA ARG A 265 -6.44 17.12 10.48
C ARG A 265 -5.77 16.72 9.18
N THR A 266 -5.15 17.69 8.52
CA THR A 266 -4.29 17.46 7.35
C THR A 266 -2.83 17.20 7.73
N THR A 267 -2.50 17.32 9.02
CA THR A 267 -1.15 17.17 9.55
C THR A 267 -1.12 16.14 10.68
N GLY A 268 0.04 15.49 10.89
CA GLY A 268 0.22 14.51 11.97
C GLY A 268 1.32 13.49 11.70
N THR A 269 1.04 12.54 10.81
CA THR A 269 2.01 11.51 10.36
C THR A 269 2.60 11.92 9.02
N SER A 270 3.93 11.89 8.90
CA SER A 270 4.63 12.16 7.64
C SER A 270 5.00 10.86 6.92
N MET A 271 5.25 10.93 5.61
CA MET A 271 5.84 9.83 4.84
C MET A 271 7.18 9.36 5.44
N ALA A 272 7.94 10.25 6.09
CA ALA A 272 9.17 9.87 6.77
C ALA A 272 8.91 8.95 7.97
N ASP A 273 7.81 9.15 8.70
CA ASP A 273 7.40 8.28 9.81
C ASP A 273 6.96 6.89 9.33
N LEU A 274 6.50 6.79 8.09
CA LEU A 274 6.11 5.53 7.44
C LEU A 274 7.30 4.79 6.82
N SER A 275 8.50 5.36 6.84
CA SER A 275 9.64 4.76 6.18
C SER A 275 10.05 3.43 6.84
N GLY A 276 10.15 2.38 6.03
CA GLY A 276 10.60 1.05 6.44
C GLY A 276 9.52 0.17 7.09
N ILE A 277 8.28 0.64 7.22
CA ILE A 277 7.24 -0.14 7.92
C ILE A 277 6.83 -1.42 7.18
N THR A 278 7.07 -1.50 5.86
CA THR A 278 6.84 -2.70 5.05
C THR A 278 7.76 -3.87 5.46
N VAL A 279 8.92 -3.60 6.07
CA VAL A 279 9.83 -4.64 6.60
C VAL A 279 9.13 -5.51 7.65
N GLY A 280 8.23 -4.92 8.45
CA GLY A 280 7.44 -5.65 9.43
C GLY A 280 6.56 -6.73 8.80
N LEU A 281 6.07 -6.52 7.57
CA LEU A 281 5.22 -7.48 6.86
C LEU A 281 6.00 -8.73 6.41
N ALA A 282 7.30 -8.60 6.17
CA ALA A 282 8.15 -9.73 5.78
C ALA A 282 8.30 -10.77 6.90
N THR A 283 8.12 -10.39 8.17
CA THR A 283 8.27 -11.31 9.33
C THR A 283 7.31 -12.50 9.27
N LYS A 284 6.12 -12.32 8.65
CA LYS A 284 5.14 -13.39 8.45
C LYS A 284 5.66 -14.55 7.60
N TYR A 285 6.69 -14.32 6.78
CA TYR A 285 7.28 -15.33 5.88
C TYR A 285 8.61 -15.89 6.42
N THR A 286 8.97 -15.56 7.67
CA THR A 286 10.25 -15.96 8.29
C THR A 286 10.12 -17.08 9.32
N ASP A 287 8.90 -17.58 9.58
CA ASP A 287 8.73 -18.77 10.40
C ASP A 287 9.32 -20.02 9.71
N LEU A 288 9.55 -21.10 10.47
CA LEU A 288 10.21 -22.30 9.96
C LEU A 288 9.47 -22.95 8.77
N GLY A 289 8.14 -22.94 8.77
CA GLY A 289 7.35 -23.52 7.68
C GLY A 289 7.43 -22.67 6.42
N SER A 290 7.18 -21.37 6.55
CA SER A 290 7.29 -20.39 5.46
C SER A 290 8.72 -20.34 4.88
N GLY A 291 9.73 -20.43 5.74
CA GLY A 291 11.13 -20.47 5.33
C GLY A 291 11.51 -21.76 4.58
N MET A 292 10.98 -22.92 5.01
CA MET A 292 11.14 -24.17 4.27
C MET A 292 10.45 -24.13 2.90
N GLU A 293 9.26 -23.52 2.82
CA GLU A 293 8.55 -23.36 1.55
C GLU A 293 9.30 -22.40 0.61
N ALA A 294 9.81 -21.28 1.11
CA ALA A 294 10.67 -20.37 0.34
C ALA A 294 11.91 -21.09 -0.22
N ILE A 295 12.58 -21.92 0.61
CA ILE A 295 13.69 -22.77 0.14
C ILE A 295 13.23 -23.72 -0.96
N ASN A 296 12.08 -24.39 -0.79
CA ASN A 296 11.54 -25.26 -1.82
C ASN A 296 11.28 -24.49 -3.12
N ARG A 297 10.63 -23.33 -3.06
CA ARG A 297 10.35 -22.49 -4.25
C ARG A 297 11.62 -22.03 -4.96
N ARG A 298 12.67 -21.65 -4.22
CA ARG A 298 14.00 -21.35 -4.78
C ARG A 298 14.62 -22.55 -5.50
N LEU A 299 14.48 -23.76 -4.94
CA LEU A 299 14.92 -24.98 -5.61
C LEU A 299 14.10 -25.26 -6.88
N GLU A 300 12.80 -24.99 -6.88
CA GLU A 300 11.95 -25.15 -8.06
C GLU A 300 12.31 -24.18 -9.19
N VAL A 301 12.65 -22.93 -8.86
CA VAL A 301 13.13 -21.92 -9.82
C VAL A 301 14.54 -22.28 -10.33
N SER A 302 15.48 -22.56 -9.43
CA SER A 302 16.90 -22.75 -9.75
C SER A 302 17.23 -24.12 -10.35
N LEU A 303 16.46 -25.17 -10.02
CA LEU A 303 16.77 -26.57 -10.33
C LEU A 303 15.63 -27.30 -11.03
N GLY A 304 14.71 -26.61 -11.70
CA GLY A 304 13.56 -27.21 -12.38
C GLY A 304 13.82 -28.57 -13.09
N PRO A 305 14.93 -28.76 -13.85
CA PRO A 305 15.28 -30.05 -14.47
C PRO A 305 15.93 -31.10 -13.56
N LEU A 306 16.47 -30.71 -12.40
CA LEU A 306 17.16 -31.57 -11.42
C LEU A 306 16.34 -31.78 -10.14
N LYS A 307 15.11 -31.23 -10.07
CA LYS A 307 14.21 -31.22 -8.91
C LYS A 307 14.07 -32.59 -8.26
N ASP A 308 13.85 -33.65 -9.03
CA ASP A 308 13.66 -35.00 -8.48
C ASP A 308 14.94 -35.58 -7.86
N THR A 309 16.11 -35.26 -8.43
CA THR A 309 17.41 -35.70 -7.90
C THR A 309 17.74 -34.94 -6.61
N PHE A 310 17.40 -33.65 -6.55
CA PHE A 310 17.65 -32.83 -5.38
C PHE A 310 16.62 -33.08 -4.26
N LEU A 311 15.34 -33.29 -4.57
CA LEU A 311 14.32 -33.67 -3.58
C LEU A 311 14.63 -35.04 -2.97
N ALA A 312 15.18 -35.99 -3.73
CA ALA A 312 15.67 -37.26 -3.18
C ALA A 312 16.83 -37.05 -2.19
N LEU A 313 17.75 -36.13 -2.51
CA LEU A 313 18.86 -35.77 -1.62
C LEU A 313 18.38 -35.00 -0.37
N ALA A 314 17.46 -34.04 -0.55
CA ALA A 314 16.87 -33.26 0.52
C ALA A 314 16.02 -34.13 1.46
N ASN A 315 15.24 -35.08 0.94
CA ASN A 315 14.51 -36.05 1.76
C ASN A 315 15.42 -37.01 2.52
N GLN A 316 16.68 -37.19 2.10
CA GLN A 316 17.70 -37.89 2.90
C GLN A 316 18.38 -36.96 3.93
N ALA A 317 18.58 -35.69 3.58
CA ALA A 317 19.26 -34.70 4.42
C ALA A 317 18.36 -34.10 5.52
N ILE A 318 17.07 -33.89 5.26
CA ILE A 318 16.10 -33.31 6.20
C ILE A 318 15.96 -34.19 7.46
N PRO A 319 15.79 -35.52 7.37
CA PRO A 319 15.79 -36.39 8.55
C PRO A 319 17.10 -36.36 9.32
N LEU A 320 18.25 -36.22 8.63
CA LEU A 320 19.57 -36.11 9.27
C LEU A 320 19.74 -34.77 10.00
N LEU A 321 19.28 -33.67 9.40
CA LEU A 321 19.25 -32.34 10.01
C LEU A 321 18.30 -32.29 11.20
N MET A 322 17.09 -32.84 11.08
CA MET A 322 16.13 -32.96 12.18
C MET A 322 16.68 -33.86 13.29
N SER A 323 17.31 -34.98 12.95
CA SER A 323 18.00 -35.83 13.94
C SER A 323 19.14 -35.09 14.66
N GLY A 324 19.86 -34.21 13.94
CA GLY A 324 20.90 -33.36 14.53
C GLY A 324 20.32 -32.31 15.50
N ILE A 325 19.17 -31.71 15.15
CA ILE A 325 18.44 -30.78 16.02
C ILE A 325 17.89 -31.51 17.25
N ASP A 326 17.27 -32.68 17.07
CA ASP A 326 16.76 -33.52 18.16
C ASP A 326 17.87 -34.02 19.08
N ALA A 327 19.07 -34.30 18.54
CA ALA A 327 20.23 -34.66 19.34
C ALA A 327 20.79 -33.48 20.15
N LEU A 328 20.60 -32.25 19.67
CA LEU A 328 21.03 -31.02 20.36
C LEU A 328 20.00 -30.55 21.40
N ALA A 329 18.72 -30.82 21.21
CA ALA A 329 17.65 -30.46 22.15
C ALA A 329 17.94 -30.86 23.62
N PRO A 330 18.33 -32.10 23.96
CA PRO A 330 18.64 -32.49 25.34
C PRO A 330 19.97 -31.90 25.84
N VAL A 331 20.85 -31.40 24.96
CA VAL A 331 22.06 -30.65 25.37
C VAL A 331 21.67 -29.22 25.75
N VAL A 332 20.81 -28.57 24.96
CA VAL A 332 20.28 -27.24 25.24
C VAL A 332 19.45 -27.25 26.53
N GLU A 333 18.58 -28.24 26.74
CA GLU A 333 17.83 -28.39 27.99
C GLU A 333 18.74 -28.61 29.20
N ARG A 334 19.82 -29.39 29.07
CA ARG A 334 20.81 -29.59 30.15
C ARG A 334 21.64 -28.34 30.44
N VAL A 335 21.90 -27.52 29.43
CA VAL A 335 22.57 -26.22 29.61
C VAL A 335 21.62 -25.22 30.27
N ALA A 336 20.36 -25.15 29.83
CA ALA A 336 19.33 -24.30 30.43
C ALA A 336 19.05 -24.66 31.90
N ALA A 337 18.98 -25.96 32.23
CA ALA A 337 18.80 -26.44 33.60
C ALA A 337 20.02 -26.23 34.52
N ARG A 338 21.19 -25.89 33.96
CA ARG A 338 22.40 -25.51 34.72
C ARG A 338 22.53 -24.01 34.95
N VAL A 339 21.67 -23.21 34.29
CA VAL A 339 21.67 -21.75 34.34
C VAL A 339 20.51 -21.21 35.21
N GLN A 340 19.67 -22.09 35.75
CA GLN A 340 18.79 -21.84 36.91
C GLN A 340 19.48 -22.27 38.20
#